data_AF-A0A8H6HDR9-F1
#
_entry.id   AF-A0A8H6HDR9-F1
#
_cell.length_a   1.000
_cell.length_b   1.000
_cell.length_c   1.000
_cell.angle_alpha   90.00
_cell.angle_beta   90.00
_cell.angle_gamma   90.00
#
_symmetry.space_group_name_H-M   'P 1'
#
loop_
_entity.id
_entity.type
_entity.pdbx_description
1 polymer ?
#
loop_
_entity_poly.entity_id
_entity_poly.type
_entity_poly.pdbx_seq_one_letter_code
_entity_poly.pdbx_strand_id
1 'polypeptide(L)'
;MLSVAAKYNAQCVPMTITSELRDSMPFWYHIGRRPDTRALYGDKWGVCQQRIHHFSTTKQMVDHARKNDAPDHQMSQTCDCYACYDDRLTGCDNPIECRRNAAIKLDSLAAVW
;
A
#
# COMPACT_ATOMS: atom_id res chain seq x y z
N MET A 1 -24.08 9.75 -0.31
CA MET A 1 -24.12 9.40 1.12
C MET A 1 -22.87 9.86 1.88
N LEU A 2 -21.64 9.55 1.43
CA LEU A 2 -20.41 10.06 2.06
C LEU A 2 -20.29 11.59 2.09
N SER A 3 -20.77 12.29 1.06
CA SER A 3 -20.82 13.76 1.01
C SER A 3 -21.72 14.38 2.09
N VAL A 4 -22.80 13.68 2.45
CA VAL A 4 -23.71 14.10 3.52
C VAL A 4 -23.06 13.84 4.88
N ALA A 5 -22.44 12.67 5.08
CA ALA A 5 -21.69 12.37 6.29
C ALA A 5 -20.59 13.41 6.56
N ALA A 6 -19.83 13.78 5.52
CA ALA A 6 -18.82 14.84 5.61
C ALA A 6 -19.42 16.21 5.99
N LYS A 7 -20.57 16.58 5.42
CA LYS A 7 -21.28 17.83 5.75
C LYS A 7 -21.68 17.91 7.23
N TYR A 8 -22.00 16.77 7.84
CA TYR A 8 -22.42 16.68 9.24
C TYR A 8 -21.32 16.19 10.19
N ASN A 9 -20.06 16.12 9.73
CA ASN A 9 -18.92 15.58 10.49
C ASN A 9 -19.20 14.20 11.11
N ALA A 10 -20.03 13.39 10.45
CA ALA A 10 -20.39 12.06 10.91
C ALA A 10 -19.30 11.06 10.47
N GLN A 11 -18.80 10.27 11.42
CA GLN A 11 -17.84 9.22 11.15
C GLN A 11 -18.57 7.93 10.75
N CYS A 12 -18.23 7.38 9.59
CA CYS A 12 -18.67 6.05 9.21
C CYS A 12 -17.77 5.02 9.89
N VAL A 13 -18.25 4.43 10.98
CA VAL A 13 -17.58 3.31 11.65
C VAL A 13 -18.28 2.03 11.19
N PRO A 14 -17.73 1.29 10.21
CA PRO A 14 -18.31 0.02 9.81
C PRO A 14 -18.15 -0.99 10.95
N MET A 15 -19.24 -1.68 11.32
CA MET A 15 -19.20 -2.73 12.35
C MET A 15 -18.43 -3.97 11.88
N THR A 16 -18.50 -4.29 10.59
CA THR A 16 -17.77 -5.41 9.98
C THR A 16 -17.33 -4.99 8.57
N ILE A 17 -16.03 -5.13 8.27
CA ILE A 17 -15.47 -4.91 6.93
C ILE A 17 -15.09 -6.27 6.37
N THR A 18 -15.70 -6.66 5.24
CA THR A 18 -15.29 -7.88 4.54
C THR A 18 -13.89 -7.71 3.94
N SER A 19 -13.18 -8.82 3.74
CA SER A 19 -11.87 -8.79 3.07
C SER A 19 -11.96 -8.21 1.67
N GLU A 20 -13.02 -8.50 0.91
CA GLU A 20 -13.19 -7.94 -0.44
C GLU A 20 -13.36 -6.42 -0.44
N LEU A 21 -14.11 -5.88 0.54
CA LEU A 21 -14.29 -4.45 0.68
C LEU A 21 -12.97 -3.77 1.04
N ARG A 22 -12.20 -4.37 1.96
CA ARG A 22 -10.87 -3.88 2.36
C ARG A 22 -9.89 -3.86 1.19
N ASP A 23 -9.85 -4.96 0.44
CA ASP A 23 -8.96 -5.14 -0.71
C ASP A 23 -9.24 -4.14 -1.83
N SER A 24 -10.51 -3.81 -2.06
CA SER A 24 -10.95 -2.87 -3.10
C SER A 24 -10.85 -1.40 -2.71
N MET A 25 -10.51 -1.08 -1.46
CA MET A 25 -10.41 0.32 -1.02
C MET A 25 -9.29 1.08 -1.72
N PRO A 26 -9.49 2.36 -2.04
CA PRO A 26 -8.45 3.20 -2.63
C PRO A 26 -7.37 3.49 -1.59
N PHE A 27 -6.12 3.16 -1.90
CA PHE A 27 -5.03 3.26 -0.93
C PHE A 27 -4.59 4.71 -0.65
N TRP A 28 -4.48 5.55 -1.69
CA TRP A 28 -3.96 6.91 -1.55
C TRP A 28 -4.92 7.88 -0.85
N TYR A 29 -6.23 7.59 -0.98
CA TYR A 29 -7.32 8.37 -0.40
C TYR A 29 -8.06 7.56 0.67
N HIS A 30 -7.34 6.64 1.33
CA HIS A 30 -7.94 5.68 2.25
C HIS A 30 -8.60 6.39 3.44
N ILE A 31 -9.83 6.00 3.77
CA ILE A 31 -10.62 6.62 4.84
C ILE A 31 -10.00 6.39 6.24
N GLY A 32 -9.34 5.24 6.43
CA GLY A 32 -8.64 4.87 7.66
C GLY A 32 -7.28 5.53 7.87
N ARG A 33 -6.89 6.48 7.02
CA ARG A 33 -5.58 7.12 7.06
C ARG A 33 -5.44 8.04 8.26
N ARG A 34 -4.39 7.87 9.06
CA ARG A 34 -4.09 8.77 10.19
C ARG A 34 -3.58 10.14 9.70
N PRO A 35 -3.94 11.28 10.33
CA PRO A 35 -3.62 12.63 9.84
C PRO A 35 -2.11 12.93 9.73
N ASP A 36 -1.28 12.28 10.53
CA ASP A 36 0.17 12.39 10.61
C ASP A 36 0.91 11.71 9.44
N THR A 37 0.23 10.89 8.65
CA THR A 37 0.82 10.09 7.55
C THR A 37 1.08 10.87 6.26
N ARG A 38 0.85 12.19 6.21
CA ARG A 38 1.03 12.99 4.98
C ARG A 38 2.46 12.98 4.44
N ALA A 39 3.44 12.82 5.31
CA ALA A 39 4.83 12.63 4.92
C ALA A 39 5.11 11.26 4.25
N LEU A 40 4.33 10.22 4.57
CA LEU A 40 4.60 8.85 4.10
C LEU A 40 4.41 8.67 2.60
N TYR A 41 3.49 9.42 1.96
CA TYR A 41 3.17 9.22 0.54
C TYR A 41 4.03 10.05 -0.42
N GLY A 42 4.74 11.06 0.08
CA GLY A 42 5.58 11.94 -0.72
C GLY A 42 7.02 11.47 -0.90
N ASP A 43 7.38 10.34 -0.30
CA ASP A 43 8.70 9.76 -0.45
C ASP A 43 8.91 9.15 -1.83
N LYS A 44 10.18 8.88 -2.19
CA LYS A 44 10.52 8.30 -3.49
C LYS A 44 9.80 6.97 -3.75
N TRP A 45 9.54 6.19 -2.70
CA TRP A 45 8.85 4.90 -2.81
C TRP A 45 7.35 5.08 -3.07
N GLY A 46 6.72 6.11 -2.51
CA GLY A 46 5.34 6.48 -2.81
C GLY A 46 5.18 6.90 -4.26
N VAL A 47 6.14 7.67 -4.78
CA VAL A 47 6.19 8.01 -6.20
C VAL A 47 6.37 6.76 -7.07
N CYS A 48 7.26 5.84 -6.68
CA CYS A 48 7.46 4.56 -7.38
C CYS A 48 6.17 3.72 -7.41
N GLN A 49 5.56 3.51 -6.25
CA GLN A 49 4.30 2.76 -6.09
C GLN A 49 3.17 3.35 -6.96
N GLN A 50 3.07 4.68 -7.07
CA GLN A 50 2.07 5.34 -7.92
C GLN A 50 2.38 5.32 -9.41
N ARG A 51 3.64 5.60 -9.80
CA ARG A 51 4.00 5.91 -11.18
C ARG A 51 4.63 4.76 -11.94
N ILE A 52 5.32 3.86 -11.24
CA ILE A 52 5.98 2.70 -11.83
C ILE A 52 5.07 1.48 -11.69
N HIS A 53 4.58 1.22 -10.47
CA HIS A 53 3.74 0.07 -10.20
C HIS A 53 2.23 0.34 -10.39
N HIS A 54 1.82 1.60 -10.55
CA HIS A 54 0.43 2.01 -10.77
C HIS A 54 -0.57 1.47 -9.73
N PHE A 55 -0.13 1.36 -8.48
CA PHE A 55 -1.01 0.91 -7.41
C PHE A 55 -2.10 1.93 -7.14
N SER A 56 -3.32 1.44 -6.99
CA SER A 56 -4.52 2.24 -6.68
C SER A 56 -5.31 1.66 -5.50
N THR A 57 -5.23 0.34 -5.27
CA THR A 57 -5.98 -0.34 -4.22
C THR A 57 -5.11 -0.83 -3.07
N THR A 58 -5.72 -1.02 -1.90
CA THR A 58 -5.06 -1.62 -0.73
C THR A 58 -4.55 -3.03 -1.04
N LYS A 59 -5.31 -3.83 -1.79
CA LYS A 59 -4.89 -5.18 -2.20
C LYS A 59 -3.55 -5.17 -2.93
N GLN A 60 -3.39 -4.29 -3.91
CA GLN A 60 -2.15 -4.19 -4.70
C GLN A 60 -0.93 -3.88 -3.81
N MET A 61 -1.11 -2.99 -2.83
CA MET A 61 -0.07 -2.69 -1.84
C MET A 61 0.25 -3.90 -0.96
N VAL A 62 -0.76 -4.63 -0.49
CA VAL A 62 -0.60 -5.84 0.33
C VAL A 62 0.12 -6.94 -0.45
N ASP A 63 -0.34 -7.23 -1.66
CA ASP A 63 0.24 -8.25 -2.52
C ASP A 63 1.70 -7.92 -2.84
N HIS A 64 2.01 -6.64 -3.10
CA HIS A 64 3.38 -6.19 -3.32
C HIS A 64 4.25 -6.36 -2.07
N ALA A 65 3.78 -5.95 -0.89
CA ALA A 65 4.52 -6.10 0.36
C ALA A 65 4.85 -7.57 0.67
N ARG A 66 3.91 -8.48 0.39
CA ARG A 66 4.06 -9.94 0.61
C ARG A 66 4.99 -10.64 -0.37
N LYS A 67 5.40 -10.00 -1.48
CA LYS A 67 6.41 -10.58 -2.39
C LYS A 67 7.75 -10.88 -1.69
N ASN A 68 8.01 -10.27 -0.53
CA ASN A 68 9.20 -10.56 0.28
C ASN A 68 9.13 -11.91 1.01
N ASP A 69 7.95 -12.50 1.16
CA ASP A 69 7.75 -13.79 1.82
C ASP A 69 7.94 -14.98 0.86
N ALA A 70 8.31 -14.71 -0.40
CA ALA A 70 8.52 -15.74 -1.40
C ALA A 70 9.73 -16.64 -1.01
N PRO A 71 9.66 -17.97 -1.22
CA PRO A 71 10.70 -18.89 -0.76
C PRO A 71 12.09 -18.65 -1.37
N ASP A 72 12.13 -18.09 -2.57
CA ASP A 72 13.34 -17.78 -3.34
C ASP A 72 13.86 -16.36 -3.10
N HIS A 73 13.16 -15.57 -2.28
CA HIS A 73 13.54 -14.20 -1.98
C HIS A 73 14.72 -14.13 -1.01
N GLN A 74 15.63 -13.19 -1.27
CA GLN A 74 16.76 -12.87 -0.42
C GLN A 74 16.73 -11.40 -0.04
N MET A 75 17.06 -11.09 1.22
CA MET A 75 17.19 -9.71 1.73
C MET A 75 18.48 -9.04 1.22
N SER A 76 18.65 -9.00 -0.10
CA SER A 76 19.80 -8.41 -0.80
C SER A 76 19.32 -7.53 -1.95
N GLN A 77 19.92 -6.36 -2.12
CA GLN A 77 19.59 -5.43 -3.21
C GLN A 77 19.75 -6.07 -4.60
N THR A 78 20.56 -7.13 -4.71
CA THR A 78 20.81 -7.89 -5.94
C THR A 78 20.03 -9.20 -6.02
N CYS A 79 19.00 -9.39 -5.18
CA CYS A 79 18.14 -10.58 -5.22
C CYS A 79 17.61 -10.81 -6.65
N ASP A 80 17.84 -12.00 -7.18
CA ASP A 80 17.54 -12.43 -8.54
C ASP A 80 16.24 -13.22 -8.64
N CYS A 81 15.48 -13.32 -7.55
CA CYS A 81 14.16 -13.95 -7.56
C CYS A 81 13.25 -13.30 -8.61
N TYR A 82 12.34 -14.09 -9.17
CA TYR A 82 11.48 -13.64 -10.27
C TYR A 82 10.72 -12.35 -9.93
N ALA A 83 10.22 -12.24 -8.69
CA ALA A 83 9.50 -11.08 -8.24
C ALA A 83 10.36 -9.80 -8.22
N CYS A 84 11.62 -9.89 -7.75
CA CYS A 84 12.56 -8.76 -7.75
C CYS A 84 13.01 -8.39 -9.16
N TYR A 85 13.22 -9.39 -10.00
CA TYR A 85 13.55 -9.19 -11.41
C TYR A 85 12.43 -8.45 -12.16
N ASP A 86 11.19 -8.93 -12.02
CA ASP A 86 9.99 -8.32 -12.62
C ASP A 86 9.80 -6.86 -12.15
N ASP A 87 9.90 -6.60 -10.84
CA ASP A 87 9.79 -5.23 -10.32
C ASP A 87 10.89 -4.32 -10.91
N ARG A 88 12.13 -4.80 -11.07
CA ARG A 88 13.20 -4.01 -11.73
C ARG A 88 12.93 -3.77 -13.21
N LEU A 89 12.38 -4.76 -13.93
CA LEU A 89 12.00 -4.60 -15.34
C LEU A 89 10.94 -3.51 -15.53
N THR A 90 10.04 -3.32 -14.57
CA THR A 90 9.07 -2.21 -14.60
C THR A 90 9.69 -0.84 -14.36
N GLY A 91 10.94 -0.78 -13.86
CA GLY A 91 11.65 0.47 -13.53
C GLY A 91 11.77 0.75 -12.03
N CYS A 92 11.54 -0.25 -11.17
CA CYS A 92 11.75 -0.09 -9.73
C CYS A 92 13.23 -0.26 -9.37
N ASP A 93 13.85 0.81 -8.84
CA ASP A 93 15.29 0.82 -8.52
C ASP A 93 15.68 -0.14 -7.38
N ASN A 94 14.80 -0.33 -6.39
CA ASN A 94 15.04 -1.23 -5.27
C ASN A 94 13.72 -1.86 -4.80
N PRO A 95 13.39 -3.05 -5.31
CA PRO A 95 12.15 -3.75 -4.96
C PRO A 95 12.00 -4.00 -3.45
N ILE A 96 13.09 -4.32 -2.74
CA ILE A 96 13.03 -4.63 -1.31
C ILE A 96 12.58 -3.42 -0.51
N GLU A 97 13.24 -2.29 -0.71
CA GLU A 97 12.89 -1.05 -0.01
C GLU A 97 11.51 -0.54 -0.42
N CYS A 98 11.14 -0.69 -1.70
CA CYS A 98 9.81 -0.34 -2.18
C CYS A 98 8.70 -1.14 -1.46
N ARG A 99 8.89 -2.45 -1.30
CA ARG A 99 7.96 -3.36 -0.60
C ARG A 99 7.95 -3.15 0.91
N ARG A 100 9.12 -2.97 1.53
CA ARG A 100 9.23 -2.65 2.96
C ARG A 100 8.49 -1.35 3.27
N ASN A 101 8.65 -0.35 2.42
CA ASN A 101 7.95 0.91 2.53
C ASN A 101 6.43 0.76 2.30
N ALA A 102 6.00 -0.12 1.40
CA ALA A 102 4.58 -0.45 1.24
C ALA A 102 3.98 -1.04 2.53
N ALA A 103 4.69 -1.96 3.20
CA ALA A 103 4.27 -2.51 4.49
C ALA A 103 4.12 -1.42 5.57
N ILE A 104 5.10 -0.53 5.71
CA ILE A 104 5.04 0.60 6.66
C ILE A 104 3.82 1.49 6.40
N LYS A 105 3.49 1.75 5.13
CA LYS A 105 2.31 2.55 4.79
C LYS A 105 1.00 1.82 5.07
N LEU A 106 0.94 0.51 4.86
CA LEU A 106 -0.21 -0.31 5.24
C LEU A 106 -0.43 -0.29 6.76
N ASP A 107 0.63 -0.42 7.55
CA ASP A 107 0.57 -0.36 9.02
C ASP A 107 0.10 1.01 9.56
N SER A 108 0.22 2.06 8.74
CA SER A 108 -0.24 3.40 9.08
C SER A 108 -1.76 3.60 8.96
N LEU A 109 -2.45 2.66 8.32
CA LEU A 109 -3.92 2.62 8.30
C LEU A 109 -4.42 2.21 9.70
N ALA A 110 -5.51 2.82 10.18
CA ALA A 110 -6.04 2.49 11.52
C ALA A 110 -6.42 1.00 11.59
N ALA A 111 -6.16 0.33 12.72
CA ALA A 111 -6.22 -1.13 12.90
C ALA A 111 -7.57 -1.81 12.56
N VAL A 112 -8.63 -1.04 12.36
CA VAL A 112 -9.94 -1.52 11.89
C VAL A 112 -9.93 -1.82 10.38
N TRP A 113 -8.93 -1.28 9.66
CA TRP A 113 -8.77 -1.34 8.22
C TRP A 113 -7.64 -2.29 7.83
#